data_AF-A0A535IQ32-F1
#
_entry.id   AF-A0A535IQ32-F1
#
_cell.length_a   1.000
_cell.length_b   1.000
_cell.length_c   1.000
_cell.angle_alpha   90.00
_cell.angle_beta   90.00
_cell.angle_gamma   90.00
#
_symmetry.space_group_name_H-M   'P 1'
#
loop_
_entity.id
_entity.type
_entity.pdbx_description
1 polymer ?
#
loop_
_entity_poly.entity_id
_entity_poly.type
_entity_poly.pdbx_seq_one_letter_code
_entity_poly.pdbx_strand_id
1 'polypeptide(L)'
;MSFVAHQSPQKNAPPMIYRLHRWFFAVCILLAPLTLSLWFALCPQYGDPACPNMANHLAVLAAYREANPLLMQVFLFLNLVIPYVYPLSYIGLGLLAMKRAPWLSTLGIACGFIGSIPWGPIADQSFLLNAMARLG
;
A
#
# COMPACT_ATOMS: atom_id res chain seq x y z
N MET A 1 21.71 -23.01 -52.70
CA MET A 1 22.63 -22.33 -51.78
C MET A 1 21.85 -21.24 -51.07
N SER A 2 21.34 -21.52 -49.87
CA SER A 2 20.57 -20.55 -49.07
C SER A 2 21.50 -19.84 -48.09
N PHE A 3 21.65 -18.51 -48.24
CA PHE A 3 22.31 -17.67 -47.26
C PHE A 3 21.36 -17.43 -46.08
N VAL A 4 21.60 -18.14 -44.98
CA VAL A 4 21.07 -17.80 -43.65
C VAL A 4 21.87 -16.60 -43.17
N ALA A 5 21.26 -15.41 -43.25
CA ALA A 5 21.81 -14.21 -42.65
C ALA A 5 21.65 -14.29 -41.13
N HIS A 6 22.76 -14.49 -40.42
CA HIS A 6 22.87 -14.29 -38.98
C HIS A 6 22.44 -12.87 -38.62
N GLN A 7 21.24 -12.71 -38.03
CA GLN A 7 20.92 -11.51 -37.28
C GLN A 7 21.73 -11.52 -35.99
N SER A 8 22.67 -10.58 -35.91
CA SER A 8 23.47 -10.28 -34.73
C SER A 8 22.58 -9.93 -33.53
N PRO A 9 22.93 -10.35 -32.31
CA PRO A 9 22.15 -10.00 -31.13
C PRO A 9 22.32 -8.50 -30.87
N GLN A 10 21.27 -7.74 -31.15
CA GLN A 10 21.17 -6.34 -30.75
C GLN A 10 21.30 -6.31 -29.22
N LYS A 11 22.48 -5.90 -28.75
CA LYS A 11 22.79 -5.64 -27.34
C LYS A 11 22.07 -4.36 -26.94
N ASN A 12 20.75 -4.43 -26.87
CA ASN A 12 19.89 -3.35 -26.43
C ASN A 12 20.18 -3.17 -24.94
N ALA A 13 21.01 -2.17 -24.61
CA ALA A 13 21.09 -1.65 -23.25
C ALA A 13 19.64 -1.44 -22.77
N PRO A 14 19.24 -1.94 -21.59
CA PRO A 14 17.85 -1.82 -21.16
C PRO A 14 17.50 -0.32 -21.15
N PRO A 15 16.44 0.11 -21.84
CA PRO A 15 16.08 1.52 -21.93
C PRO A 15 16.00 2.09 -20.51
N MET A 16 16.49 3.31 -20.30
CA MET A 16 16.51 3.98 -18.98
C MET A 16 15.15 3.91 -18.27
N ILE A 17 14.06 3.90 -19.06
CA ILE A 17 12.66 3.72 -18.66
C ILE A 17 12.44 2.40 -17.90
N TYR A 18 13.01 1.27 -18.35
CA TYR A 18 12.90 -0.03 -17.67
C TYR A 18 13.63 -0.05 -16.33
N ARG A 19 14.78 0.65 -16.22
CA ARG A 19 15.47 0.79 -14.94
C ARG A 19 14.62 1.63 -13.97
N LEU A 20 14.06 2.73 -14.44
CA LEU A 20 13.20 3.60 -13.63
C LEU A 20 11.94 2.86 -13.13
N HIS A 21 11.25 2.15 -14.01
CA HIS A 21 10.09 1.31 -13.67
C HIS A 21 10.43 0.26 -12.61
N ARG A 22 11.58 -0.41 -12.77
CA ARG A 22 12.01 -1.45 -11.83
C ARG A 22 12.34 -0.87 -10.44
N TRP A 23 12.98 0.30 -10.38
CA TRP A 23 13.22 1.00 -9.12
C TRP A 23 11.92 1.47 -8.48
N PHE A 24 11.00 2.04 -9.27
CA PHE A 24 9.70 2.49 -8.78
C PHE A 24 8.91 1.35 -8.12
N PHE A 25 8.76 0.21 -8.81
CA PHE A 25 8.09 -0.96 -8.22
C PHE A 25 8.84 -1.53 -7.02
N ALA A 26 10.18 -1.57 -7.04
CA ALA A 26 10.96 -2.02 -5.89
C ALA A 26 10.73 -1.13 -4.65
N VAL A 27 10.67 0.18 -4.85
CA VAL A 27 10.33 1.13 -3.78
C VAL A 27 8.91 0.88 -3.28
N CYS A 28 7.91 0.75 -4.16
CA CYS A 28 6.51 0.47 -3.75
C CYS A 28 6.38 -0.83 -2.94
N ILE A 29 7.12 -1.88 -3.30
CA ILE A 29 7.11 -3.16 -2.60
C ILE A 29 7.66 -3.04 -1.17
N LEU A 30 8.67 -2.21 -0.96
CA LEU A 30 9.20 -1.93 0.38
C LEU A 30 8.32 -0.93 1.14
N LEU A 31 7.73 0.03 0.43
CA LEU A 31 6.89 1.06 1.01
C LEU A 31 5.62 0.46 1.61
N ALA A 32 4.98 -0.51 0.94
CA ALA A 32 3.74 -1.13 1.39
C ALA A 32 3.82 -1.71 2.82
N PRO A 33 4.73 -2.64 3.15
CA PRO A 33 4.84 -3.19 4.51
C PRO A 33 5.30 -2.14 5.53
N LEU A 34 6.09 -1.15 5.12
CA LEU A 34 6.46 -0.01 5.97
C LEU A 34 5.25 0.86 6.31
N THR A 35 4.45 1.25 5.33
CA THR A 35 3.26 2.06 5.56
C THR A 35 2.23 1.34 6.42
N LEU A 36 2.08 0.03 6.24
CA LEU A 36 1.20 -0.79 7.06
C LEU A 36 1.70 -0.91 8.50
N SER A 37 2.99 -1.18 8.71
CA SER A 37 3.54 -1.27 10.07
C SER A 37 3.47 0.07 10.79
N LEU A 38 3.73 1.18 10.10
CA LEU A 38 3.54 2.52 10.65
C LEU A 38 2.07 2.78 10.99
N TRP A 39 1.12 2.36 10.15
CA TRP A 39 -0.30 2.55 10.41
C TRP A 39 -0.75 1.81 11.67
N PHE A 40 -0.33 0.55 11.85
CA PHE A 40 -0.58 -0.19 13.10
C PHE A 40 0.11 0.44 14.31
N ALA A 41 1.32 0.99 14.15
CA ALA A 41 2.07 1.62 15.24
C ALA A 41 1.51 3.00 15.65
N LEU A 42 0.94 3.75 14.70
CA LEU A 42 0.43 5.10 14.89
C LEU A 42 -1.06 5.15 15.19
N CYS A 43 -1.74 4.01 15.24
CA CYS A 43 -3.16 3.99 15.55
C CYS A 43 -3.38 4.52 16.98
N PRO A 44 -4.27 5.51 17.18
CA PRO A 44 -4.45 6.18 18.46
C PRO A 44 -4.98 5.25 19.56
N GLN A 45 -5.56 4.10 19.21
CA GLN A 45 -5.87 3.02 20.13
C GLN A 45 -4.66 2.10 20.31
N TYR A 46 -3.59 2.61 20.91
CA TYR A 46 -2.34 1.90 21.12
C TYR A 46 -2.56 0.50 21.71
N GLY A 47 -2.17 -0.54 20.98
CA GLY A 47 -2.29 -1.94 21.40
C GLY A 47 -3.58 -2.65 20.98
N ASP A 48 -4.51 -1.99 20.29
CA ASP A 48 -5.70 -2.64 19.72
C ASP A 48 -5.50 -2.94 18.22
N PRO A 49 -5.35 -4.22 17.81
CA PRO A 49 -5.17 -4.58 16.40
C PRO A 49 -6.44 -4.33 15.56
N ALA A 50 -7.59 -4.12 16.19
CA ALA A 50 -8.86 -3.83 15.53
C ALA A 50 -9.12 -2.33 15.33
N CYS A 51 -8.10 -1.48 15.49
CA CYS A 51 -8.23 -0.02 15.37
C CYS A 51 -8.63 0.41 13.94
N PRO A 52 -9.63 1.28 13.74
CA PRO A 52 -10.55 1.82 14.75
C PRO A 52 -11.58 0.79 15.23
N ASN A 53 -11.56 0.46 16.53
CA ASN A 53 -12.44 -0.53 17.13
C ASN A 53 -13.79 0.13 17.49
N MET A 54 -14.82 -0.19 16.72
CA MET A 54 -16.16 0.40 16.84
C MET A 54 -16.98 -0.15 18.02
N ALA A 55 -16.44 -1.05 18.84
CA ALA A 55 -17.17 -1.59 20.00
C ALA A 55 -17.50 -0.51 21.04
N ASN A 56 -16.66 0.52 21.19
CA ASN A 56 -16.83 1.60 22.16
C ASN A 56 -16.50 2.97 21.56
N HIS A 57 -17.44 3.56 20.81
CA HIS A 57 -17.22 4.83 20.10
C HIS A 57 -16.71 5.98 20.98
N LEU A 58 -17.19 6.10 22.23
CA LEU A 58 -16.75 7.15 23.16
C LEU A 58 -15.28 7.01 23.56
N ALA A 59 -14.81 5.78 23.77
CA ALA A 59 -13.42 5.51 24.12
C ALA A 59 -12.49 5.80 22.92
N VAL A 60 -12.94 5.49 21.70
CA VAL A 60 -12.23 5.85 20.46
C VAL A 60 -12.11 7.36 20.33
N LEU A 61 -13.21 8.11 20.50
CA LEU A 61 -13.21 9.58 20.43
C LEU A 61 -12.26 10.21 21.44
N ALA A 62 -12.23 9.71 22.68
CA ALA A 62 -11.29 10.17 23.71
C ALA A 62 -9.83 9.92 23.29
N ALA A 63 -9.52 8.71 22.80
CA ALA A 63 -8.18 8.37 22.31
C ALA A 63 -7.74 9.25 21.13
N TYR A 64 -8.65 9.55 20.19
CA TYR A 64 -8.38 10.46 19.07
C TYR A 64 -8.18 11.91 19.52
N ARG A 65 -8.84 12.35 20.59
CA ARG A 65 -8.72 13.70 21.16
C ARG A 65 -7.41 13.88 21.94
N GLU A 66 -6.99 12.86 22.68
CA GLU A 66 -5.75 12.87 23.47
C GLU A 66 -4.49 12.58 22.63
N ALA A 67 -4.68 12.09 21.40
CA ALA A 67 -3.57 11.78 20.51
C ALA A 67 -2.75 13.03 20.14
N ASN A 68 -1.43 12.85 20.05
CA ASN A 68 -0.51 13.91 19.63
C ASN A 68 -0.86 14.38 18.21
N PRO A 69 -1.05 15.70 17.98
CA PRO A 69 -1.50 16.23 16.69
C PRO A 69 -0.57 15.89 15.53
N LEU A 70 0.74 15.79 15.78
CA LEU A 70 1.72 15.49 14.74
C LEU A 70 1.60 14.01 14.31
N LEU A 71 1.48 13.09 15.27
CA LEU A 71 1.26 11.66 14.98
C LEU A 71 -0.08 11.44 14.29
N MET A 72 -1.13 12.14 14.72
CA MET A 72 -2.45 12.05 14.09
C MET A 72 -2.42 12.48 12.63
N GLN A 73 -1.68 13.54 12.31
CA GLN A 73 -1.52 13.99 10.92
C GLN A 73 -0.78 12.96 10.06
N VAL A 74 0.25 12.31 10.59
CA VAL A 74 0.96 11.22 9.91
C VAL A 74 0.04 10.01 9.73
N PHE A 75 -0.74 9.65 10.74
CA PHE A 75 -1.71 8.55 10.67
C PHE A 75 -2.78 8.80 9.59
N LEU A 76 -3.36 10.00 9.53
CA LEU A 76 -4.33 10.37 8.50
C LEU A 76 -3.71 10.38 7.10
N PHE A 77 -2.46 10.83 6.97
CA PHE A 77 -1.72 10.74 5.71
C PHE A 77 -1.50 9.30 5.28
N LEU A 78 -1.13 8.40 6.19
CA LEU A 78 -0.97 6.98 5.91
C LEU A 78 -2.30 6.32 5.50
N ASN A 79 -3.40 6.67 6.16
CA ASN A 79 -4.75 6.22 5.76
C ASN A 79 -5.07 6.57 4.31
N LEU A 80 -4.62 7.73 3.83
CA LEU A 80 -4.79 8.14 2.44
C LEU A 80 -3.84 7.41 1.49
N VAL A 81 -2.59 7.16 1.89
CA VAL A 81 -1.54 6.60 1.02
C VAL A 81 -1.67 5.08 0.82
N ILE A 82 -2.02 4.34 1.88
CA ILE A 82 -2.15 2.88 1.87
C ILE A 82 -3.05 2.34 0.75
N PRO A 83 -4.28 2.85 0.52
CA PRO A 83 -5.15 2.33 -0.53
C PRO A 83 -4.58 2.48 -1.95
N TYR A 84 -3.59 3.35 -2.16
CA TYR A 84 -2.90 3.47 -3.45
C TYR A 84 -1.61 2.65 -3.52
N VAL A 85 -0.79 2.68 -2.47
CA VAL A 85 0.52 2.01 -2.44
C VAL A 85 0.37 0.49 -2.38
N TYR A 86 -0.63 0.00 -1.65
CA TYR A 86 -0.89 -1.43 -1.48
C TYR A 86 -1.19 -2.14 -2.80
N PRO A 87 -2.20 -1.74 -3.62
CA PRO A 87 -2.45 -2.39 -4.90
C PRO A 87 -1.28 -2.24 -5.88
N LEU A 88 -0.57 -1.11 -5.87
CA LEU A 88 0.62 -0.92 -6.72
C LEU A 88 1.75 -1.91 -6.38
N SER A 89 1.98 -2.17 -5.09
CA SER A 89 3.00 -3.15 -4.66
C SER A 89 2.67 -4.57 -5.14
N TYR A 90 1.39 -4.95 -5.12
CA TYR A 90 0.93 -6.26 -5.58
C TYR A 90 1.03 -6.40 -7.10
N ILE A 91 0.72 -5.35 -7.86
CA ILE A 91 0.93 -5.31 -9.30
C ILE A 91 2.43 -5.47 -9.62
N GLY A 92 3.30 -4.74 -8.92
CA GLY A 92 4.75 -4.83 -9.09
C GLY A 92 5.30 -6.23 -8.80
N LEU A 93 4.91 -6.83 -7.68
CA LEU A 93 5.27 -8.21 -7.33
C LEU A 93 4.76 -9.21 -8.36
N GLY A 94 3.51 -9.04 -8.78
CA GLY A 94 2.90 -9.90 -9.77
C GLY A 94 3.62 -9.86 -11.12
N LEU A 95 3.87 -8.67 -11.66
CA LEU A 95 4.63 -8.52 -12.93
C LEU A 95 6.02 -9.18 -12.84
N LEU A 96 6.66 -9.17 -11.67
CA LEU A 96 7.95 -9.84 -11.44
C LEU A 96 7.79 -11.37 -11.39
N ALA A 97 6.72 -11.86 -10.78
CA ALA A 97 6.40 -13.28 -10.64
C ALA A 97 5.84 -13.92 -11.92
N MET A 98 5.22 -13.15 -12.81
CA MET A 98 4.65 -13.63 -14.08
C MET A 98 5.65 -14.37 -14.97
N LYS A 99 6.95 -14.05 -14.88
CA LYS A 99 8.00 -14.75 -15.63
C LYS A 99 8.16 -16.23 -15.24
N ARG A 100 7.79 -16.60 -14.01
CA ARG A 100 7.94 -17.97 -13.49
C ARG A 100 6.60 -18.67 -13.27
N ALA A 101 5.59 -17.95 -12.80
CA ALA A 101 4.29 -18.51 -12.43
C ALA A 101 3.16 -17.51 -12.72
N PRO A 102 2.68 -17.41 -13.98
CA PRO A 102 1.69 -16.41 -14.38
C PRO A 102 0.34 -16.59 -13.67
N TRP A 103 -0.10 -17.82 -13.44
CA TRP A 103 -1.40 -18.12 -12.83
C TRP A 103 -1.44 -17.77 -11.32
N LEU A 104 -0.37 -18.09 -10.61
CA LEU A 104 -0.19 -17.70 -9.20
C LEU A 104 -0.05 -16.19 -9.06
N SER A 105 0.63 -15.55 -10.01
CA SER A 105 0.77 -14.10 -10.02
C SER A 105 -0.57 -13.39 -10.18
N THR A 106 -1.46 -13.85 -11.07
CA THR A 106 -2.76 -13.21 -11.26
C THR A 106 -3.63 -13.34 -10.01
N LEU A 107 -3.59 -14.50 -9.35
CA LEU A 107 -4.23 -14.72 -8.05
C LEU A 107 -3.67 -13.79 -6.98
N GLY A 108 -2.35 -13.65 -6.90
CA GLY A 108 -1.71 -12.73 -5.95
C GLY A 108 -2.13 -11.28 -6.17
N ILE A 109 -2.14 -10.80 -7.41
CA ILE A 109 -2.61 -9.45 -7.76
C ILE A 109 -4.10 -9.30 -7.39
N ALA A 110 -4.94 -10.26 -7.74
CA ALA A 110 -6.38 -10.21 -7.45
C ALA A 110 -6.66 -10.18 -5.95
N CYS A 111 -6.02 -11.06 -5.16
CA CYS A 111 -6.13 -11.07 -3.71
C CYS A 111 -5.61 -9.78 -3.08
N GLY A 112 -4.48 -9.24 -3.56
CA GLY A 112 -3.96 -7.95 -3.11
C GLY A 112 -4.90 -6.79 -3.42
N PHE A 113 -5.54 -6.81 -4.59
CA PHE A 113 -6.52 -5.80 -4.98
C PHE A 113 -7.78 -5.89 -4.12
N ILE A 114 -8.33 -7.10 -3.90
CA ILE A 114 -9.48 -7.30 -3.01
C ILE A 114 -9.14 -6.85 -1.58
N GLY A 115 -7.94 -7.17 -1.09
CA GLY A 115 -7.44 -6.72 0.22
C GLY A 115 -7.26 -5.20 0.34
N SER A 116 -7.21 -4.46 -0.78
CA SER A 116 -7.16 -2.99 -0.78
C SER A 116 -8.52 -2.33 -0.57
N ILE A 117 -9.63 -3.02 -0.90
CA ILE A 117 -11.00 -2.47 -0.86
C ILE A 117 -11.40 -1.95 0.53
N PRO A 118 -11.15 -2.68 1.64
CA PRO A 118 -11.57 -2.23 2.97
C PRO A 118 -10.86 -0.95 3.43
N TRP A 119 -9.71 -0.60 2.87
CA TRP A 119 -8.93 0.56 3.31
C TRP A 119 -9.62 1.90 3.00
N GLY A 120 -10.43 1.97 1.94
CA GLY A 120 -11.21 3.15 1.61
C GLY A 120 -12.16 3.61 2.73
N PRO A 121 -13.12 2.77 3.15
CA PRO A 121 -14.03 3.12 4.25
C PRO A 121 -13.30 3.31 5.59
N ILE A 122 -12.23 2.55 5.87
CA ILE A 122 -11.43 2.72 7.11
C ILE A 122 -10.79 4.11 7.15
N ALA A 123 -10.26 4.58 6.02
CA ALA A 123 -9.69 5.92 5.93
C ALA A 123 -10.74 7.00 6.20
N ASP A 124 -11.89 6.93 5.51
CA ASP A 124 -12.99 7.88 5.68
C ASP A 124 -13.50 7.94 7.13
N GLN A 125 -13.71 6.77 7.74
CA GLN A 125 -14.08 6.66 9.16
C GLN A 125 -13.05 7.31 10.09
N SER A 126 -11.76 7.11 9.83
CA SER A 126 -10.67 7.70 10.64
C SER A 126 -10.65 9.23 10.54
N PHE A 127 -10.91 9.78 9.35
CA PHE A 127 -11.06 11.22 9.15
C PHE A 127 -12.28 11.78 9.90
N LEU A 128 -13.43 11.10 9.80
CA LEU A 128 -14.66 11.48 10.48
C LEU A 128 -14.47 11.47 12.02
N LEU A 129 -13.88 10.41 12.57
CA LEU A 129 -13.58 10.28 14.00
C LEU A 129 -12.68 11.41 14.50
N ASN A 130 -11.62 11.74 13.76
CA ASN A 130 -10.74 12.87 14.10
C ASN A 130 -11.47 14.22 14.03
N ALA A 131 -12.35 14.42 13.05
CA ALA A 131 -13.15 15.65 12.96
C ALA A 131 -14.11 15.79 14.16
N MET A 132 -14.82 14.71 14.51
CA MET A 132 -15.71 14.68 15.67
C MET A 132 -14.95 14.91 16.99
N ALA A 133 -13.77 14.29 17.15
CA ALA A 133 -12.92 14.45 18.34
C ALA A 133 -12.44 15.90 18.57
N ARG A 134 -12.39 16.72 17.52
CA ARG A 134 -12.03 18.14 17.58
C ARG A 134 -13.23 19.07 17.80
N LEU A 135 -14.44 18.59 17.53
CA LEU A 135 -15.68 19.37 17.66
C LEU A 135 -16.33 19.26 19.05
N GLY A 136 -16.15 18.13 19.73
CA GLY A 136 -16.49 17.96 21.15
C GLY A 136 -15.39 18.47 22.07
#